data_AF-V8NCV4-F1
#
_entry.id   AF-V8NCV4-F1
#
_cell.length_a   1.000
_cell.length_b   1.000
_cell.length_c   1.000
_cell.angle_alpha   90.00
_cell.angle_beta   90.00
_cell.angle_gamma   90.00
#
_symmetry.space_group_name_H-M   'P 1'
#
loop_
_entity.id
_entity.type
_entity.pdbx_description
1 polymer ?
#
loop_
_entity_poly.entity_id
_entity_poly.type
_entity_poly.pdbx_seq_one_letter_code
_entity_poly.pdbx_strand_id
1 'polypeptide(L)'
;CQYTADEYQAVQAALRQRLGPEYISSRQAGGGQKVCYIEGHRVISLANEMFGYNGWAHSVTQQNVDFVDLNNGKFYVGVCAFVKVQLKDGAYHEDVGYGVSEGLKSKALSLEKARKEAVTDGLKRALKCFGNALGNCILDKDYLRSVNKLPRQIPPDLDLDKVKRQDFDPTIEKARYNSCLQKGSKDQKFFSLSTPSKPRKLASPLNAVEQNQNRLAASLDFFSPRARNDPELWNFPLEVTDHDTAAVPGQCLRSPLGHHTMMTRSRTPQRINNQQSNIKPSSWHPSSSPKSYLP
;
A
#
# COMPACT_ATOMS: atom_id res chain seq x y z
N CYS A 1 15.13 -10.72 17.17
CA CYS A 1 16.35 -9.92 17.40
C CYS A 1 15.97 -8.78 18.34
N GLN A 2 16.43 -8.79 19.59
CA GLN A 2 16.10 -7.71 20.52
C GLN A 2 16.85 -6.42 20.16
N TYR A 3 16.23 -5.27 20.42
CA TYR A 3 16.88 -3.97 20.29
C TYR A 3 17.99 -3.81 21.33
N THR A 4 19.10 -3.17 20.95
CA THR A 4 20.07 -2.66 21.92
C THR A 4 19.47 -1.43 22.63
N ALA A 5 19.98 -1.08 23.81
CA ALA A 5 19.49 0.08 24.55
C ALA A 5 19.62 1.38 23.72
N ASP A 6 20.74 1.55 23.02
CA ASP A 6 21.01 2.72 22.18
C ASP A 6 20.04 2.82 21.00
N GLU A 7 19.82 1.70 20.29
CA GLU A 7 18.88 1.67 19.15
C GLU A 7 17.45 1.91 19.62
N TYR A 8 17.05 1.29 20.73
CA TYR A 8 15.73 1.51 21.34
C TYR A 8 15.49 2.99 21.66
N GLN A 9 16.45 3.66 22.31
CA GLN A 9 16.32 5.08 22.67
C GLN A 9 16.27 5.98 21.43
N ALA A 10 17.11 5.70 20.42
CA ALA A 10 17.13 6.46 19.17
C ALA A 10 15.78 6.35 18.42
N VAL A 11 15.28 5.12 18.23
CA VAL A 11 13.99 4.87 17.56
C VAL A 11 12.85 5.50 18.35
N GLN A 12 12.84 5.36 19.68
CA GLN A 12 11.81 5.94 20.54
C GLN A 12 11.77 7.47 20.47
N ALA A 13 12.94 8.12 20.38
CA ALA A 13 13.01 9.57 20.22
C ALA A 13 12.55 10.00 18.82
N ALA A 14 12.96 9.29 17.77
CA ALA A 14 12.59 9.57 16.39
C ALA A 14 11.08 9.41 16.15
N LEU A 15 10.46 8.34 16.66
CA LEU A 15 9.02 8.06 16.51
C LEU A 15 8.10 9.15 17.10
N ARG A 16 8.60 9.96 18.04
CA ARG A 16 7.84 11.08 18.63
C ARG A 16 7.74 12.29 17.71
N GLN A 17 8.65 12.44 16.75
CA GLN A 17 8.69 13.58 15.84
C GLN A 17 7.44 13.61 14.97
N ARG A 18 6.91 14.82 14.71
CA ARG A 18 5.81 15.02 13.77
C ARG A 18 6.38 15.30 12.39
N LEU A 19 5.68 14.85 11.36
CA LEU A 19 6.14 15.00 9.98
C LEU A 19 6.09 16.47 9.50
N GLY A 20 6.95 16.82 8.56
CA GLY A 20 6.89 18.09 7.85
C GLY A 20 5.77 18.13 6.79
N PRO A 21 5.43 19.31 6.26
CA PRO A 21 4.41 19.45 5.21
C PRO A 21 4.77 18.73 3.90
N GLU A 22 6.03 18.32 3.71
CA GLU A 22 6.55 17.57 2.56
C GLU A 22 6.00 16.13 2.49
N TYR A 23 5.59 15.57 3.63
CA TYR A 23 5.04 14.21 3.71
C TYR A 23 3.51 14.18 3.62
N ILE A 24 2.85 15.34 3.66
CA ILE A 24 1.40 15.44 3.79
C ILE A 24 0.81 15.80 2.43
N SER A 25 0.10 14.87 1.83
CA SER A 25 -0.75 15.09 0.66
C SER A 25 -2.19 15.34 1.07
N SER A 26 -3.01 15.86 0.15
CA SER A 26 -4.41 16.15 0.43
C SER A 26 -5.30 16.00 -0.78
N ARG A 27 -6.50 15.47 -0.57
CA ARG A 27 -7.54 15.33 -1.61
C ARG A 27 -8.86 15.94 -1.15
N GLN A 28 -9.72 16.28 -2.11
CA GLN A 28 -11.10 16.63 -1.82
C GLN A 28 -11.90 15.35 -1.59
N ALA A 29 -12.66 15.30 -0.49
CA ALA A 29 -13.62 14.24 -0.21
C ALA A 29 -15.05 14.73 -0.51
N GLY A 30 -16.01 13.79 -0.43
CA GLY A 30 -17.43 14.13 -0.51
C GLY A 30 -17.81 15.24 0.48
N GLY A 31 -18.69 16.16 0.05
CA GLY A 31 -19.07 17.33 0.85
C GLY A 31 -18.04 18.46 0.90
N GLY A 32 -17.04 18.45 0.00
CA GLY A 32 -16.07 19.55 -0.16
C GLY A 32 -15.00 19.63 0.92
N GLN A 33 -14.94 18.65 1.82
CA GLN A 33 -13.94 18.61 2.88
C GLN A 33 -12.58 18.19 2.34
N LYS A 34 -11.52 18.84 2.82
CA LYS A 34 -10.13 18.47 2.50
C LYS A 34 -9.67 17.37 3.47
N VAL A 35 -9.22 16.25 2.93
CA VAL A 35 -8.69 15.13 3.72
C VAL A 35 -7.18 15.02 3.48
N CYS A 36 -6.41 15.04 4.56
CA CYS A 36 -4.96 14.85 4.54
C CYS A 36 -4.61 13.37 4.61
N TYR A 37 -3.57 12.96 3.89
CA TYR A 37 -3.04 11.60 3.89
C TYR A 37 -1.53 11.59 3.61
N ILE A 38 -0.88 10.47 3.90
CA ILE A 38 0.50 10.19 3.50
C ILE A 38 0.46 9.14 2.40
N GLU A 39 1.24 9.35 1.35
CA GLU A 39 1.37 8.41 0.23
C GLU A 39 2.05 7.12 0.67
N GLY A 40 1.64 5.99 0.08
CA GLY A 40 2.12 4.66 0.49
C GLY A 40 3.64 4.52 0.41
N HIS A 41 4.26 4.99 -0.68
CA HIS A 41 5.70 4.92 -0.88
C HIS A 41 6.48 5.72 0.20
N ARG A 42 5.94 6.85 0.66
CA ARG A 42 6.57 7.66 1.73
C ARG A 42 6.56 6.92 3.06
N VAL A 43 5.46 6.27 3.40
CA VAL A 43 5.35 5.47 4.63
C VAL A 43 6.30 4.27 4.61
N ILE A 44 6.45 3.60 3.46
CA ILE A 44 7.41 2.51 3.27
C ILE A 44 8.84 3.00 3.46
N SER A 45 9.21 4.14 2.84
CA SER A 45 10.54 4.72 3.01
C SER A 45 10.82 5.15 4.45
N LEU A 46 9.84 5.74 5.14
CA LEU A 46 9.95 6.09 6.55
C LEU A 46 10.17 4.85 7.43
N ALA A 47 9.45 3.75 7.18
CA ALA A 47 9.65 2.51 7.92
C ALA A 47 11.02 1.87 7.65
N ASN A 48 11.48 1.90 6.39
CA ASN A 48 12.81 1.42 6.02
C ASN A 48 13.95 2.22 6.65
N GLU A 49 13.78 3.54 6.82
CA GLU A 49 14.75 4.40 7.50
C GLU A 49 14.69 4.18 9.02
N MET A 50 13.50 4.17 9.59
CA MET A 50 13.27 4.04 11.05
C MET A 50 13.74 2.69 11.62
N PHE A 51 13.49 1.60 10.89
CA PHE A 51 13.75 0.25 11.40
C PHE A 51 14.85 -0.48 10.61
N GLY A 52 15.27 0.04 9.45
CA GLY A 52 16.09 -0.69 8.50
C GLY A 52 15.26 -1.66 7.63
N TYR A 53 15.73 -1.96 6.42
CA TYR A 53 15.02 -2.81 5.45
C TYR A 53 14.69 -4.22 5.98
N ASN A 54 15.41 -4.70 6.99
CA ASN A 54 15.22 -6.00 7.64
C ASN A 54 14.73 -5.90 9.09
N GLY A 55 14.42 -4.69 9.58
CA GLY A 55 13.96 -4.47 10.95
C GLY A 55 12.45 -4.49 11.12
N TRP A 56 11.70 -4.49 10.01
CA TRP A 56 10.26 -4.57 9.99
C TRP A 56 9.81 -5.47 8.83
N ALA A 57 8.61 -6.01 8.95
CA ALA A 57 7.93 -6.77 7.92
C ALA A 57 6.43 -6.55 8.04
N HIS A 58 5.68 -6.89 6.99
CA HIS A 58 4.23 -6.92 7.06
C HIS A 58 3.65 -8.14 6.34
N SER A 59 2.45 -8.52 6.72
CA SER A 59 1.68 -9.56 6.04
C SER A 59 0.20 -9.17 5.97
N VAL A 60 -0.47 -9.63 4.91
CA VAL A 60 -1.94 -9.56 4.82
C VAL A 60 -2.49 -10.81 5.49
N THR A 61 -3.09 -10.65 6.66
CA THR A 61 -3.62 -11.77 7.45
C THR A 61 -4.95 -12.25 6.90
N GLN A 62 -5.78 -11.32 6.42
CA GLN A 62 -7.04 -11.62 5.75
C GLN A 62 -7.39 -10.49 4.77
N GLN A 63 -8.01 -10.83 3.64
CA GLN A 63 -8.62 -9.87 2.73
C GLN A 63 -10.01 -10.37 2.32
N ASN A 64 -11.04 -9.57 2.58
CA ASN A 64 -12.43 -9.90 2.27
C ASN A 64 -13.03 -8.88 1.31
N VAL A 65 -13.81 -9.37 0.35
CA VAL A 65 -14.63 -8.51 -0.51
C VAL A 65 -16.00 -8.41 0.14
N ASP A 66 -16.34 -7.21 0.59
CA ASP A 66 -17.60 -7.02 1.31
C ASP A 66 -18.77 -6.98 0.33
N PHE A 67 -18.61 -6.31 -0.81
CA PHE A 67 -19.62 -6.26 -1.87
C PHE A 67 -19.01 -5.99 -3.24
N VAL A 68 -19.75 -6.41 -4.28
CA VAL A 68 -19.50 -6.09 -5.68
C VAL A 68 -20.85 -5.87 -6.37
N ASP A 69 -21.25 -4.62 -6.47
CA ASP A 69 -22.55 -4.25 -7.02
C ASP A 69 -22.41 -3.71 -8.44
N LEU A 70 -23.43 -3.97 -9.27
CA LEU A 70 -23.54 -3.46 -10.63
C LEU A 70 -24.79 -2.56 -10.70
N ASN A 71 -24.59 -1.26 -10.91
CA ASN A 71 -25.66 -0.30 -11.06
C ASN A 71 -25.42 0.57 -12.30
N ASN A 72 -26.41 0.63 -13.21
CA ASN A 72 -26.35 1.41 -14.45
C ASN A 72 -25.07 1.14 -15.29
N GLY A 73 -24.66 -0.13 -15.39
CA GLY A 73 -23.46 -0.53 -16.13
C GLY A 73 -22.14 -0.13 -15.49
N LYS A 74 -22.14 0.28 -14.22
CA LYS A 74 -20.96 0.65 -13.43
C LYS A 74 -20.84 -0.23 -12.18
N PHE A 75 -19.62 -0.58 -11.83
CA PHE A 75 -19.30 -1.39 -10.66
C PHE A 75 -19.02 -0.52 -9.44
N TYR A 76 -19.43 -1.03 -8.28
CA TYR A 76 -19.19 -0.47 -6.95
C TYR A 76 -18.64 -1.61 -6.09
N VAL A 77 -17.43 -1.44 -5.58
CA VAL A 77 -16.68 -2.50 -4.91
C VAL A 77 -16.12 -1.97 -3.60
N GLY A 78 -16.37 -2.71 -2.52
CA GLY A 78 -15.78 -2.50 -1.21
C GLY A 78 -14.96 -3.72 -0.78
N VAL A 79 -13.72 -3.50 -0.35
CA VAL A 79 -12.80 -4.55 0.10
C VAL A 79 -12.15 -4.11 1.40
N CYS A 80 -12.12 -4.98 2.40
CA CYS A 80 -11.32 -4.81 3.60
C CYS A 80 -10.09 -5.73 3.59
N ALA A 81 -8.99 -5.28 4.18
CA ALA A 81 -7.80 -6.08 4.40
C ALA A 81 -7.25 -5.88 5.82
N PHE A 82 -7.01 -6.97 6.53
CA PHE A 82 -6.30 -6.98 7.80
C PHE A 82 -4.80 -7.09 7.51
N VAL A 83 -4.03 -6.12 7.97
CA VAL A 83 -2.59 -6.05 7.72
C VAL A 83 -1.87 -6.00 9.04
N LYS A 84 -0.97 -6.97 9.25
CA LYS A 84 -0.11 -7.06 10.43
C LYS A 84 1.28 -6.57 10.07
N VAL A 85 1.80 -5.62 10.85
CA VAL A 85 3.18 -5.15 10.79
C VAL A 85 3.92 -5.65 12.01
N GLN A 86 5.08 -6.24 11.81
CA GLN A 86 5.91 -6.83 12.87
C GLN A 86 7.35 -6.31 12.79
N LEU A 87 7.93 -5.95 13.94
CA LEU A 87 9.32 -5.53 14.08
C LEU A 87 10.23 -6.73 14.37
N LYS A 88 11.54 -6.54 14.20
CA LYS A 88 12.56 -7.58 14.39
C LYS A 88 12.62 -8.18 15.79
N ASP A 89 12.11 -7.47 16.80
CA ASP A 89 12.04 -7.92 18.19
C ASP A 89 10.77 -8.73 18.49
N GLY A 90 9.84 -8.82 17.53
CA GLY A 90 8.59 -9.55 17.64
C GLY A 90 7.38 -8.67 17.95
N ALA A 91 7.57 -7.40 18.34
CA ALA A 91 6.48 -6.45 18.56
C ALA A 91 5.67 -6.25 17.27
N TYR A 92 4.35 -6.12 17.39
CA TYR A 92 3.48 -6.01 16.22
C TYR A 92 2.25 -5.14 16.47
N HIS A 93 1.73 -4.58 15.38
CA HIS A 93 0.42 -3.95 15.30
C HIS A 93 -0.33 -4.49 14.09
N GLU A 94 -1.64 -4.65 14.23
CA GLU A 94 -2.53 -5.07 13.16
C GLU A 94 -3.71 -4.10 13.11
N ASP A 95 -4.07 -3.65 11.92
CA ASP A 95 -5.20 -2.75 11.69
C ASP A 95 -5.89 -3.16 10.37
N VAL A 96 -7.12 -2.69 10.18
CA VAL A 96 -7.91 -2.92 8.97
C VAL A 96 -7.72 -1.74 8.01
N GLY A 97 -7.49 -2.03 6.75
CA GLY A 97 -7.56 -1.08 5.65
C GLY A 97 -8.79 -1.29 4.80
N TYR A 98 -9.25 -0.22 4.14
CA TYR A 98 -10.40 -0.28 3.25
C TYR A 98 -10.09 0.29 1.88
N GLY A 99 -10.50 -0.42 0.84
CA GLY A 99 -10.36 0.00 -0.55
C GLY A 99 -11.72 0.05 -1.23
N VAL A 100 -11.93 1.12 -1.98
CA VAL A 100 -13.22 1.43 -2.60
C VAL A 100 -13.00 1.73 -4.07
N SER A 101 -13.80 1.13 -4.94
CA SER A 101 -13.85 1.50 -6.36
C SER A 101 -15.29 1.73 -6.77
N GLU A 102 -15.59 2.92 -7.29
CA GLU A 102 -16.93 3.32 -7.69
C GLU A 102 -16.92 3.86 -9.12
N GLY A 103 -17.93 3.46 -9.90
CA GLY A 103 -18.22 4.12 -11.17
C GLY A 103 -17.45 3.59 -12.39
N LEU A 104 -16.54 2.64 -12.22
CA LEU A 104 -15.82 2.00 -13.32
C LEU A 104 -16.71 0.98 -14.04
N LYS A 105 -16.60 0.90 -15.36
CA LYS A 105 -17.34 -0.09 -16.17
C LYS A 105 -16.72 -1.50 -16.13
N SER A 106 -15.43 -1.60 -15.80
CA SER A 106 -14.71 -2.88 -15.73
C SER A 106 -14.74 -3.44 -14.32
N LYS A 107 -15.30 -4.64 -14.17
CA LYS A 107 -15.30 -5.38 -12.89
C LYS A 107 -13.87 -5.69 -12.42
N ALA A 108 -13.00 -6.06 -13.35
CA ALA A 108 -11.62 -6.45 -13.06
C ALA A 108 -10.82 -5.26 -12.49
N LEU A 109 -10.85 -4.10 -13.17
CA LEU A 109 -10.17 -2.89 -12.71
C LEU A 109 -10.73 -2.40 -11.37
N SER A 110 -12.04 -2.54 -11.15
CA SER A 110 -12.67 -2.16 -9.88
C SER A 110 -12.18 -3.01 -8.71
N LEU A 111 -12.12 -4.33 -8.91
CA LEU A 111 -11.61 -5.27 -7.91
C LEU A 111 -10.12 -5.08 -7.65
N GLU A 112 -9.33 -4.87 -8.71
CA GLU A 112 -7.90 -4.62 -8.61
C GLU A 112 -7.60 -3.37 -7.78
N LYS A 113 -8.24 -2.24 -8.12
CA LYS A 113 -8.11 -0.98 -7.37
C LYS A 113 -8.50 -1.16 -5.91
N ALA A 114 -9.68 -1.71 -5.64
CA ALA A 114 -10.17 -1.86 -4.26
C ALA A 114 -9.27 -2.80 -3.43
N ARG A 115 -8.80 -3.92 -4.00
CA ARG A 115 -7.88 -4.83 -3.28
C ARG A 115 -6.53 -4.20 -2.99
N LYS A 116 -5.91 -3.53 -3.97
CA LYS A 116 -4.61 -2.84 -3.80
C LYS A 116 -4.71 -1.70 -2.79
N GLU A 117 -5.78 -0.92 -2.86
CA GLU A 117 -6.04 0.20 -1.94
C GLU A 117 -6.26 -0.30 -0.51
N ALA A 118 -7.04 -1.37 -0.32
CA ALA A 118 -7.31 -1.93 1.02
C ALA A 118 -6.02 -2.38 1.74
N VAL A 119 -5.10 -3.06 1.03
CA VAL A 119 -3.83 -3.50 1.61
C VAL A 119 -2.93 -2.31 1.95
N THR A 120 -2.84 -1.34 1.03
CA THR A 120 -2.00 -0.15 1.24
C THR A 120 -2.52 0.70 2.39
N ASP A 121 -3.85 0.87 2.50
CA ASP A 121 -4.47 1.56 3.63
C ASP A 121 -4.22 0.84 4.95
N GLY A 122 -4.40 -0.50 4.98
CA GLY A 122 -4.18 -1.31 6.18
C GLY A 122 -2.73 -1.24 6.65
N LEU A 123 -1.77 -1.27 5.72
CA LEU A 123 -0.36 -1.08 6.01
C LEU A 123 -0.08 0.27 6.66
N LYS A 124 -0.57 1.38 6.07
CA LYS A 124 -0.40 2.73 6.64
C LYS A 124 -1.01 2.84 8.04
N ARG A 125 -2.17 2.22 8.25
CA ARG A 125 -2.88 2.23 9.53
C ARG A 125 -2.22 1.35 10.59
N ALA A 126 -1.60 0.24 10.22
CA ALA A 126 -0.80 -0.55 11.15
C ALA A 126 0.50 0.21 11.52
N LEU A 127 1.16 0.86 10.55
CA LEU A 127 2.40 1.60 10.80
C LEU A 127 2.23 2.85 11.67
N LYS A 128 1.14 3.60 11.53
CA LYS A 128 0.90 4.78 12.39
C LYS A 128 0.89 4.43 13.88
N CYS A 129 0.55 3.19 14.26
CA CYS A 129 0.46 2.77 15.67
C CYS A 129 1.81 2.81 16.40
N PHE A 130 2.93 2.79 15.66
CA PHE A 130 4.27 2.92 16.25
C PHE A 130 4.64 4.35 16.62
N GLY A 131 4.05 5.39 16.00
CA GLY A 131 4.35 6.78 16.38
C GLY A 131 3.99 7.85 15.36
N ASN A 132 4.27 9.10 15.74
CA ASN A 132 3.99 10.30 14.95
C ASN A 132 4.79 10.30 13.64
N ALA A 133 6.06 9.89 13.68
CA ALA A 133 6.92 9.85 12.50
C ALA A 133 6.43 8.86 11.43
N LEU A 134 5.58 7.90 11.79
CA LEU A 134 4.95 6.94 10.88
C LEU A 134 3.49 7.30 10.57
N GLY A 135 3.08 8.53 10.88
CA GLY A 135 1.82 9.10 10.42
C GLY A 135 0.76 9.29 11.49
N ASN A 136 0.99 8.95 12.76
CA ASN A 136 -0.01 9.17 13.81
C ASN A 136 -0.42 10.65 13.95
N CYS A 137 0.51 11.58 13.68
CA CYS A 137 0.25 13.01 13.80
C CYS A 137 -0.83 13.53 12.85
N ILE A 138 -1.15 12.84 11.74
CA ILE A 138 -2.14 13.32 10.76
C ILE A 138 -3.58 13.31 11.31
N LEU A 139 -3.83 12.62 12.41
CA LEU A 139 -5.13 12.60 13.10
C LEU A 139 -5.30 13.79 14.07
N ASP A 140 -4.21 14.46 14.42
CA ASP A 140 -4.21 15.63 15.29
C ASP A 140 -4.62 16.88 14.49
N LYS A 141 -5.80 17.43 14.80
CA LYS A 141 -6.33 18.63 14.15
C LYS A 141 -5.45 19.87 14.43
N ASP A 142 -4.79 19.95 15.58
CA ASP A 142 -3.95 21.08 15.96
C ASP A 142 -2.63 21.05 15.21
N TYR A 143 -2.09 19.84 15.02
CA TYR A 143 -1.00 19.60 14.09
C TYR A 143 -1.36 20.04 12.67
N LEU A 144 -2.49 19.58 12.13
CA LEU A 144 -2.90 19.94 10.76
C LEU A 144 -3.07 21.45 10.59
N ARG A 145 -3.60 22.15 11.59
CA ARG A 145 -3.70 23.62 11.58
C ARG A 145 -2.33 24.31 11.55
N SER A 146 -1.34 23.73 12.21
CA SER A 146 0.00 24.29 12.34
C SER A 146 0.86 23.99 11.11
N VAL A 147 0.87 22.75 10.65
CA VAL A 147 1.73 22.29 9.55
C VAL A 147 1.35 22.88 8.20
N ASN A 148 0.05 23.15 7.97
CA ASN A 148 -0.41 23.82 6.75
C ASN A 148 0.02 25.30 6.65
N LYS A 149 0.50 25.91 7.74
CA LYS A 149 1.04 27.28 7.74
C LYS A 149 2.52 27.32 7.40
N LEU A 150 3.20 26.17 7.44
CA LEU A 150 4.62 26.10 7.11
C LEU A 150 4.80 26.18 5.59
N PRO A 151 5.77 26.95 5.09
CA PRO A 151 6.10 26.96 3.69
C PRO A 151 6.59 25.56 3.28
N ARG A 152 6.01 24.99 2.24
CA ARG A 152 6.53 23.75 1.65
C ARG A 152 7.86 24.04 0.97
N GLN A 153 8.87 23.25 1.31
CA GLN A 153 10.11 23.28 0.56
C GLN A 153 9.89 22.63 -0.81
N ILE A 154 10.50 23.21 -1.84
CA ILE A 154 10.52 22.59 -3.18
C ILE A 154 11.40 21.35 -3.05
N PRO A 155 10.89 20.14 -3.39
CA PRO A 155 11.72 18.94 -3.37
C PRO A 155 12.95 19.15 -4.27
N PRO A 156 14.16 18.78 -3.83
CA PRO A 156 15.31 18.76 -4.70
C PRO A 156 15.04 17.89 -5.93
N ASP A 157 15.54 18.30 -7.09
CA ASP A 157 15.47 17.48 -8.29
C ASP A 157 16.13 16.12 -8.05
N LEU A 158 15.56 15.08 -8.67
CA LEU A 158 16.12 13.73 -8.60
C LEU A 158 17.53 13.75 -9.20
N ASP A 159 18.51 13.35 -8.39
CA ASP A 159 19.89 13.18 -8.82
C ASP A 159 20.00 11.97 -9.76
N LEU A 160 19.87 12.23 -11.07
CA LEU A 160 19.87 11.20 -12.10
C LEU A 160 21.21 10.46 -12.23
N ASP A 161 22.29 11.02 -11.68
CA ASP A 161 23.61 10.39 -11.68
C ASP A 161 23.70 9.24 -10.66
N LYS A 162 22.85 9.27 -9.62
CA LYS A 162 22.79 8.22 -8.58
C LYS A 162 21.76 7.13 -8.85
N VAL A 163 21.05 7.17 -9.98
CA VAL A 163 20.06 6.15 -10.33
C VAL A 163 20.75 4.83 -10.66
N LYS A 164 20.25 3.72 -10.10
CA LYS A 164 20.75 2.37 -10.41
C LYS A 164 20.47 2.02 -11.87
N ARG A 165 21.54 1.84 -12.67
CA ARG A 165 21.46 1.48 -14.11
C ARG A 165 21.83 0.03 -14.43
N GLN A 166 22.36 -0.70 -13.46
CA GLN A 166 22.78 -2.09 -13.60
C GLN A 166 22.28 -2.89 -12.40
N ASP A 167 21.88 -4.14 -12.63
CA ASP A 167 21.36 -5.03 -11.59
C ASP A 167 22.47 -5.40 -10.59
N PHE A 168 23.67 -5.69 -11.10
CA PHE A 168 24.82 -6.05 -10.29
C PHE A 168 25.27 -4.92 -9.36
N ASP A 169 25.55 -5.25 -8.10
CA ASP A 169 26.09 -4.33 -7.11
C ASP A 169 27.37 -4.94 -6.48
N PRO A 170 28.56 -4.45 -6.82
CA PRO A 170 29.83 -5.04 -6.38
C PRO A 170 30.04 -4.92 -4.86
N THR A 171 29.49 -3.88 -4.23
CA THR A 171 29.63 -3.68 -2.79
C THR A 171 28.78 -4.68 -2.03
N ILE A 172 27.54 -4.90 -2.48
CA ILE A 172 26.67 -5.91 -1.89
C ILE A 172 27.25 -7.32 -2.10
N GLU A 173 27.74 -7.65 -3.30
CA GLU A 173 28.27 -8.98 -3.58
C GLU A 173 29.53 -9.29 -2.76
N LYS A 174 30.46 -8.33 -2.67
CA LYS A 174 31.64 -8.45 -1.81
C LYS A 174 31.26 -8.64 -0.34
N ALA A 175 30.27 -7.91 0.16
CA ALA A 175 29.80 -8.05 1.54
C ALA A 175 29.19 -9.45 1.80
N ARG A 176 28.41 -9.98 0.85
CA ARG A 176 27.85 -11.34 0.93
C ARG A 176 28.94 -12.40 0.94
N TYR A 177 29.91 -12.30 0.03
CA TYR A 177 31.04 -13.21 -0.04
C TYR A 177 31.84 -13.24 1.28
N ASN A 178 32.17 -12.06 1.81
CA ASN A 178 32.89 -11.94 3.09
C ASN A 178 32.10 -12.54 4.27
N SER A 179 30.76 -12.39 4.28
CA SER A 179 29.89 -13.00 5.30
C SER A 179 29.97 -14.53 5.28
N CYS A 180 30.05 -15.15 4.10
CA CYS A 180 30.22 -16.59 3.94
C CYS A 180 31.57 -17.08 4.49
N LEU A 181 32.67 -16.36 4.20
CA LEU A 181 34.00 -16.73 4.71
C LEU A 181 34.07 -16.68 6.24
N GLN A 182 33.46 -15.66 6.86
CA GLN A 182 33.43 -15.53 8.31
C GLN A 182 32.62 -16.64 9.00
N LYS A 183 31.57 -17.16 8.35
CA LYS A 183 30.81 -18.32 8.86
C LYS A 183 31.67 -19.59 8.86
N GLY A 184 32.37 -19.87 7.76
CA GLY A 184 33.25 -21.04 7.65
C GLY A 184 34.40 -21.06 8.68
N SER A 185 34.96 -19.91 9.04
CA SER A 185 36.00 -19.82 10.09
C SER A 185 35.46 -20.00 11.52
N LYS A 186 34.18 -19.69 11.78
CA LYS A 186 33.54 -19.94 13.09
C LYS A 186 33.21 -21.42 13.26
N ASP A 187 32.78 -22.10 12.20
CA ASP A 187 32.51 -23.54 12.23
C ASP A 187 33.79 -24.38 12.41
N GLN A 188 34.93 -23.94 11.85
CA GLN A 188 36.24 -24.58 12.10
C GLN A 188 36.77 -24.39 13.53
N LYS A 189 36.47 -23.25 14.19
CA LYS A 189 36.83 -23.05 15.60
C LYS A 189 35.97 -23.85 16.58
N PHE A 190 34.77 -24.28 16.17
CA PHE A 190 33.92 -25.15 16.99
C PHE A 190 34.39 -26.62 16.91
N PHE A 191 35.02 -27.03 15.81
CA PHE A 191 35.57 -28.39 15.64
C PHE A 191 36.96 -28.60 16.26
N SER A 192 37.71 -27.55 16.59
CA SER A 192 39.06 -27.66 17.15
C SER A 192 39.14 -27.77 18.68
N LEU A 193 37.99 -27.80 19.38
CA LEU A 193 37.92 -28.05 20.83
C LEU A 193 37.55 -29.49 21.23
N SER A 194 37.38 -30.41 20.26
CA SER A 194 37.26 -31.84 20.55
C SER A 194 38.49 -32.59 20.04
N THR A 195 39.46 -32.81 20.93
CA THR A 195 40.46 -33.87 20.73
C THR A 195 39.78 -35.23 20.75
N PRO A 196 40.18 -36.13 19.84
CA PRO A 196 40.49 -37.47 20.33
C PRO A 196 41.79 -38.04 19.75
N SER A 197 42.42 -38.81 20.62
CA SER A 197 43.63 -39.59 20.47
C SER A 197 43.55 -40.74 19.46
N LYS A 198 44.69 -40.97 18.79
CA LYS A 198 45.23 -42.16 18.10
C LYS A 198 44.56 -42.65 16.79
N PRO A 199 45.38 -42.99 15.76
CA PRO A 199 44.89 -43.50 14.49
C PRO A 199 44.65 -45.02 14.55
N ARG A 200 43.50 -45.49 14.05
CA ARG A 200 43.25 -46.91 13.77
C ARG A 200 42.99 -47.10 12.27
N LYS A 201 43.55 -48.20 11.77
CA LYS A 201 43.74 -48.60 10.37
C LYS A 201 42.50 -48.53 9.49
N LEU A 202 42.78 -48.22 8.22
CA LEU A 202 41.94 -48.30 7.03
C LEU A 202 41.29 -49.68 6.86
N ALA A 203 39.97 -49.71 6.62
CA ALA A 203 39.29 -50.74 5.87
C ALA A 203 38.08 -50.10 5.16
N SER A 204 38.00 -50.30 3.85
CA SER A 204 36.83 -50.01 3.02
C SER A 204 35.69 -50.99 3.32
N PRO A 205 34.42 -50.62 3.05
CA PRO A 205 33.85 -51.13 1.81
C PRO A 205 32.94 -50.14 1.05
N LEU A 206 32.83 -50.46 -0.23
CA LEU A 206 31.91 -49.91 -1.24
C LEU A 206 30.44 -50.27 -0.96
N ASN A 207 29.55 -49.49 -1.59
CA ASN A 207 28.14 -49.71 -1.93
C ASN A 207 27.07 -49.38 -0.87
N ALA A 208 26.48 -48.18 -1.00
CA ALA A 208 25.03 -47.93 -0.85
C ALA A 208 24.70 -46.44 -1.12
N VAL A 209 24.68 -46.00 -2.39
CA VAL A 209 24.01 -44.75 -2.78
C VAL A 209 23.33 -44.96 -4.13
N GLU A 210 22.25 -45.73 -4.13
CA GLU A 210 21.37 -45.79 -5.31
C GLU A 210 19.95 -46.16 -4.89
N GLN A 211 19.32 -45.33 -4.05
CA GLN A 211 17.89 -45.43 -3.71
C GLN A 211 17.41 -44.21 -2.92
N ASN A 212 17.43 -43.01 -3.52
CA ASN A 212 16.54 -41.95 -3.01
C ASN A 212 16.15 -40.83 -4.01
N GLN A 213 16.29 -41.04 -5.33
CA GLN A 213 15.89 -40.03 -6.32
C GLN A 213 14.48 -40.19 -6.90
N ASN A 214 13.74 -41.25 -6.57
CA ASN A 214 12.45 -41.53 -7.22
C ASN A 214 11.19 -41.23 -6.38
N ARG A 215 11.22 -40.26 -5.46
CA ARG A 215 10.01 -39.89 -4.67
C ARG A 215 9.57 -38.43 -4.69
N LEU A 216 10.12 -37.61 -5.57
CA LEU A 216 9.64 -36.22 -5.76
C LEU A 216 9.14 -35.93 -7.20
N ALA A 217 9.13 -36.93 -8.09
CA ALA A 217 8.71 -36.77 -9.47
C ALA A 217 7.23 -37.18 -9.71
N ALA A 218 6.35 -36.94 -8.74
CA ALA A 218 4.92 -37.23 -8.88
C ALA A 218 4.05 -36.19 -8.16
N SER A 219 4.10 -34.94 -8.64
CA SER A 219 3.07 -33.92 -8.34
C SER A 219 3.12 -32.72 -9.31
N LEU A 220 3.69 -32.87 -10.51
CA LEU A 220 3.94 -31.74 -11.41
C LEU A 220 3.44 -32.01 -12.82
N ASP A 221 2.26 -32.63 -12.94
CA ASP A 221 1.54 -32.76 -14.21
C ASP A 221 0.11 -32.23 -14.06
N PHE A 222 -0.03 -30.89 -14.00
CA PHE A 222 -1.32 -30.24 -14.29
C PHE A 222 -1.21 -28.89 -15.01
N PHE A 223 -0.07 -28.53 -15.61
CA PHE A 223 0.00 -27.32 -16.43
C PHE A 223 0.59 -27.58 -17.81
N SER A 224 -0.24 -27.28 -18.81
CA SER A 224 0.03 -27.42 -20.25
C SER A 224 1.37 -26.81 -20.67
N PRO A 225 2.18 -27.45 -21.53
CA PRO A 225 3.57 -27.05 -21.82
C PRO A 225 3.76 -25.74 -22.60
N ARG A 226 2.70 -24.99 -22.93
CA ARG A 226 2.78 -23.82 -23.82
C ARG A 226 2.92 -22.46 -23.13
N ALA A 227 2.86 -22.39 -21.80
CA ALA A 227 2.91 -21.11 -21.07
C ALA A 227 4.27 -20.79 -20.43
N ARG A 228 5.33 -21.58 -20.70
CA ARG A 228 6.55 -21.55 -19.88
C ARG A 228 7.55 -20.42 -20.22
N ASN A 229 7.39 -19.75 -21.36
CA ASN A 229 8.34 -18.72 -21.84
C ASN A 229 7.64 -17.48 -22.41
N ASP A 230 6.61 -16.97 -21.73
CA ASP A 230 6.11 -15.62 -22.02
C ASP A 230 6.77 -14.62 -21.04
N PRO A 231 7.77 -13.84 -21.48
CA PRO A 231 8.41 -12.84 -20.62
C PRO A 231 7.48 -11.69 -20.22
N GLU A 232 6.33 -11.50 -20.88
CA GLU A 232 5.35 -10.49 -20.49
C GLU A 232 4.47 -10.91 -19.31
N LEU A 233 4.36 -12.21 -19.02
CA LEU A 233 3.58 -12.74 -17.90
C LEU A 233 4.14 -12.31 -16.53
N TRP A 234 5.43 -11.98 -16.46
CA TRP A 234 6.13 -11.51 -15.26
C TRP A 234 6.34 -10.00 -15.22
N ASN A 235 5.94 -9.27 -16.28
CA ASN A 235 5.97 -7.81 -16.30
C ASN A 235 4.75 -7.29 -15.53
N PHE A 236 4.85 -7.26 -14.20
CA PHE A 236 3.83 -6.62 -13.38
C PHE A 236 3.98 -5.10 -13.47
N PRO A 237 2.97 -4.35 -13.95
CA PRO A 237 2.95 -2.92 -13.74
C PRO A 237 2.84 -2.68 -12.23
N LEU A 238 3.92 -2.20 -11.62
CA LEU A 238 3.89 -1.61 -10.28
C LEU A 238 3.12 -0.29 -10.39
N GLU A 239 1.80 -0.35 -10.58
CA GLU A 239 0.98 0.85 -10.66
C GLU A 239 0.98 1.55 -9.31
N VAL A 240 1.57 2.75 -9.29
CA VAL A 240 1.32 3.76 -8.26
C VAL A 240 -0.11 4.23 -8.46
N THR A 241 -1.06 3.60 -7.78
CA THR A 241 -2.44 4.07 -7.75
C THR A 241 -2.52 5.27 -6.80
N ASP A 242 -2.16 6.44 -7.30
CA ASP A 242 -2.59 7.72 -6.74
C ASP A 242 -3.85 8.16 -7.50
N HIS A 243 -4.92 8.42 -6.74
CA HIS A 243 -6.22 8.81 -7.29
C HIS A 243 -6.12 10.12 -8.09
N ASP A 244 -6.67 10.08 -9.30
CA ASP A 244 -7.25 11.16 -10.10
C ASP A 244 -6.76 12.59 -9.82
N THR A 245 -5.72 13.01 -10.56
CA THR A 245 -5.66 14.40 -11.01
C THR A 245 -6.81 14.59 -11.99
N ALA A 246 -7.81 15.39 -11.61
CA ALA A 246 -8.88 15.80 -12.49
C ALA A 246 -8.30 16.28 -13.83
N ALA A 247 -8.75 15.66 -14.92
CA ALA A 247 -8.40 16.08 -16.27
C ALA A 247 -8.75 17.57 -16.45
N VAL A 248 -7.72 18.39 -16.63
CA VAL A 248 -7.87 19.73 -17.21
C VAL A 248 -8.36 19.52 -18.64
N PRO A 249 -9.40 20.24 -19.13
CA PRO A 249 -9.86 20.07 -20.50
C PRO A 249 -8.79 20.61 -21.47
N GLY A 250 -7.96 19.70 -21.97
CA GLY A 250 -7.04 19.94 -23.07
C GLY A 250 -7.81 20.12 -24.37
N GLN A 251 -7.95 21.39 -24.74
CA GLN A 251 -8.23 21.97 -26.05
C GLN A 251 -8.39 20.98 -27.22
N CYS A 252 -9.61 21.00 -27.78
CA CYS A 252 -9.96 20.36 -29.04
C CYS A 252 -9.05 20.86 -30.17
N LEU A 253 -8.34 19.96 -30.84
CA LEU A 253 -7.62 20.25 -32.09
C LEU A 253 -8.62 20.69 -33.17
N ARG A 254 -8.40 21.90 -33.69
CA ARG A 254 -9.07 22.46 -34.87
C ARG A 254 -8.70 21.65 -36.12
N SER A 255 -9.71 21.25 -36.89
CA SER A 255 -9.60 20.93 -38.32
C SER A 255 -10.07 22.15 -39.16
N PRO A 256 -9.50 22.38 -40.36
CA PRO A 256 -9.67 23.64 -41.07
C PRO A 256 -10.93 23.71 -41.96
N LEU A 257 -11.51 24.92 -41.90
CA LEU A 257 -12.44 25.61 -42.80
C LEU A 257 -12.76 24.95 -44.16
N GLY A 258 -14.04 24.62 -44.34
CA GLY A 258 -14.71 24.47 -45.64
C GLY A 258 -16.00 25.28 -45.64
N HIS A 259 -16.09 26.25 -46.55
CA HIS A 259 -17.21 27.18 -46.72
C HIS A 259 -18.48 26.49 -47.23
N HIS A 260 -19.57 26.55 -46.46
CA HIS A 260 -20.93 26.42 -47.02
C HIS A 260 -21.91 27.39 -46.34
N THR A 261 -22.48 28.26 -47.16
CA THR A 261 -23.55 29.20 -46.83
C THR A 261 -24.90 28.48 -46.95
N MET A 262 -25.77 28.56 -45.94
CA MET A 262 -27.22 28.44 -46.13
C MET A 262 -27.98 29.29 -45.11
N MET A 263 -28.99 30.00 -45.62
CA MET A 263 -29.77 31.01 -44.93
C MET A 263 -30.95 30.45 -44.13
N THR A 264 -31.17 31.06 -42.96
CA THR A 264 -32.45 31.38 -42.28
C THR A 264 -33.62 30.39 -42.33
N ARG A 265 -34.15 30.03 -41.15
CA ARG A 265 -35.43 30.57 -40.64
C ARG A 265 -35.76 30.06 -39.23
N SER A 266 -36.39 30.97 -38.48
CA SER A 266 -36.88 30.88 -37.12
C SER A 266 -38.15 30.04 -36.98
N ARG A 267 -38.36 29.42 -35.81
CA ARG A 267 -39.53 29.63 -34.91
C ARG A 267 -39.66 28.53 -33.85
N THR A 268 -39.56 28.94 -32.60
CA THR A 268 -40.20 28.34 -31.42
C THR A 268 -41.71 28.57 -31.45
N PRO A 269 -42.49 27.71 -30.78
CA PRO A 269 -43.61 28.22 -29.97
C PRO A 269 -43.57 27.70 -28.52
N GLN A 270 -44.08 28.54 -27.62
CA GLN A 270 -44.26 28.33 -26.19
C GLN A 270 -45.64 27.71 -25.84
N ARG A 271 -45.64 26.95 -24.72
CA ARG A 271 -46.58 26.95 -23.56
C ARG A 271 -48.02 26.39 -23.67
N ILE A 272 -48.39 25.58 -22.65
CA ILE A 272 -49.56 25.61 -21.71
C ILE A 272 -49.36 24.40 -20.75
N ASN A 273 -48.93 24.56 -19.49
CA ASN A 273 -49.67 24.81 -18.22
C ASN A 273 -50.93 23.92 -17.98
N ASN A 274 -50.86 22.96 -17.04
CA ASN A 274 -51.95 22.76 -16.09
C ASN A 274 -51.54 21.98 -14.82
N GLN A 275 -51.96 22.57 -13.70
CA GLN A 275 -52.30 22.01 -12.38
C GLN A 275 -51.19 21.67 -11.37
N GLN A 276 -50.97 22.68 -10.50
CA GLN A 276 -50.62 22.57 -9.09
C GLN A 276 -51.59 21.66 -8.32
N SER A 277 -51.04 20.79 -7.47
CA SER A 277 -51.67 20.42 -6.20
C SER A 277 -50.76 20.81 -5.05
N ASN A 278 -51.26 21.71 -4.21
CA ASN A 278 -50.67 22.18 -2.97
C ASN A 278 -50.77 21.06 -1.91
N ILE A 279 -49.65 20.61 -1.36
CA ILE A 279 -49.61 19.94 -0.06
C ILE A 279 -48.66 20.74 0.82
N LYS A 280 -49.22 21.43 1.82
CA LYS A 280 -48.47 22.09 2.89
C LYS A 280 -47.95 21.05 3.88
N PRO A 281 -46.77 21.25 4.48
CA PRO A 281 -46.22 20.39 5.52
C PRO A 281 -46.88 20.69 6.88
N SER A 282 -47.23 19.64 7.63
CA SER A 282 -47.71 19.76 9.01
C SER A 282 -46.54 20.04 9.96
N SER A 283 -46.69 21.12 10.73
CA SER A 283 -45.83 21.56 11.82
C SER A 283 -46.02 20.67 13.06
N TRP A 284 -44.92 20.08 13.54
CA TRP A 284 -44.85 19.47 14.88
C TRP A 284 -44.28 20.50 15.87
N HIS A 285 -45.07 20.83 16.90
CA HIS A 285 -44.57 21.46 18.12
C HIS A 285 -44.88 20.55 19.32
N PRO A 286 -44.06 20.61 20.38
CA PRO A 286 -43.96 19.58 21.42
C PRO A 286 -44.95 19.81 22.57
N SER A 287 -45.37 18.75 23.26
CA SER A 287 -46.07 18.87 24.54
C SER A 287 -45.46 17.98 25.62
N SER A 288 -44.99 18.68 26.66
CA SER A 288 -45.06 18.38 28.10
C SER A 288 -44.78 16.96 28.62
N SER A 289 -43.72 16.87 29.41
CA SER A 289 -43.53 15.95 30.53
C SER A 289 -44.59 16.14 31.63
N PRO A 290 -44.84 15.10 32.47
CA PRO A 290 -44.39 15.24 33.87
C PRO A 290 -43.85 13.96 34.53
N LYS A 291 -42.80 14.20 35.33
CA LYS A 291 -42.45 13.66 36.66
C LYS A 291 -42.58 12.16 36.96
N SER A 292 -41.41 11.57 37.21
CA SER A 292 -41.15 10.38 38.00
C SER A 292 -41.45 10.59 39.50
N TYR A 293 -42.02 9.56 40.13
CA TYR A 293 -42.07 9.37 41.58
C TYR A 293 -41.54 7.97 41.93
N LEU A 294 -40.49 7.97 42.75
CA LEU A 294 -40.17 7.06 43.88
C LEU A 294 -39.70 5.62 43.61
N PRO A 295 -39.07 4.97 44.63
CA PRO A 295 -38.48 5.50 45.88
C PRO A 295 -36.94 5.48 45.89
#